data_AF-B1IM49-F1
#
_entry.id   AF-B1IM49-F1
#
_cell.length_a   1.000
_cell.length_b   1.000
_cell.length_c   1.000
_cell.angle_alpha   90.00
_cell.angle_beta   90.00
_cell.angle_gamma   90.00
#
_symmetry.space_group_name_H-M   'P 1'
#
loop_
_entity.id
_entity.type
_entity.pdbx_description
1 polymer ?
#
loop_
_entity_poly.entity_id
_entity_poly.type
_entity_poly.pdbx_seq_one_letter_code
_entity_poly.pdbx_strand_id
1 'polypeptide(L)' 'MANRSSNQLVVPEAKQGLKNLKMEVANEVGLSNYDSIDKGNLTARQNGYVGGNMTKKMVEAYENSLK' A
#
# COMPACT_ATOMS: atom_id res chain seq x y z
N MET A 1 -23.58 2.17 14.13
CA MET A 1 -22.83 3.14 13.29
C MET A 1 -21.36 2.72 13.31
N ALA A 2 -20.83 2.21 12.20
CA ALA A 2 -19.41 1.82 12.14
C ALA A 2 -18.57 3.09 12.07
N ASN A 3 -17.77 3.34 13.11
CA ASN A 3 -16.80 4.43 13.14
C ASN A 3 -15.74 4.16 12.07
N ARG A 4 -15.94 4.67 10.84
CA ARG A 4 -14.93 4.63 9.79
C ARG A 4 -13.82 5.57 10.20
N SER A 5 -12.82 5.04 10.90
CA SER A 5 -11.51 5.67 11.03
C SER A 5 -10.95 5.87 9.62
N SER A 6 -11.21 7.03 9.02
CA SER A 6 -10.58 7.37 7.75
C SER A 6 -9.12 7.65 8.08
N ASN A 7 -8.22 6.72 7.73
CA ASN A 7 -6.79 7.03 7.71
C ASN A 7 -6.62 8.20 6.72
N GLN A 8 -6.49 9.41 7.25
CA GLN A 8 -6.18 10.58 6.46
C GLN A 8 -4.68 10.56 6.17
N LEU A 9 -4.34 10.76 4.91
CA LEU A 9 -2.94 10.87 4.52
C LEU A 9 -2.39 12.18 5.06
N VAL A 10 -1.15 12.14 5.54
CA VAL A 10 -0.42 13.33 6.00
C VAL A 10 -0.28 14.35 4.86
N VAL A 11 -0.10 13.87 3.63
CA VAL A 11 -0.08 14.67 2.40
C VAL A 11 -1.23 14.18 1.51
N PRO A 12 -2.39 14.86 1.50
CA PRO A 12 -3.56 14.44 0.73
C PRO A 12 -3.31 14.29 -0.78
N GLU A 13 -2.44 15.13 -1.33
CA GLU A 13 -2.07 15.16 -2.76
C GLU A 13 -1.35 13.88 -3.18
N ALA A 14 -0.67 13.20 -2.25
CA ALA A 14 0.05 11.96 -2.51
C ALA A 14 -0.87 10.75 -2.69
N LYS A 15 -2.20 10.88 -2.51
CA LYS A 15 -3.17 9.78 -2.55
C LYS A 15 -3.05 8.92 -3.81
N GLN A 16 -2.93 9.56 -4.98
CA GLN A 16 -2.84 8.83 -6.24
C GLN A 16 -1.48 8.13 -6.38
N GLY A 17 -0.39 8.80 -6.00
CA GLY A 17 0.96 8.21 -6.03
C GLY A 17 1.07 6.99 -5.12
N LEU A 18 0.57 7.10 -3.88
CA LEU A 18 0.54 5.98 -2.92
C LEU A 18 -0.38 4.86 -3.39
N LYS A 19 -1.48 5.17 -4.09
CA LYS A 19 -2.32 4.14 -4.72
C LYS A 19 -1.54 3.37 -5.78
N ASN A 20 -0.82 4.06 -6.66
CA ASN A 20 -0.02 3.42 -7.71
C ASN A 20 1.08 2.53 -7.12
N LEU A 21 1.85 3.04 -6.15
CA LEU A 21 2.89 2.27 -5.47
C LEU A 21 2.33 0.99 -4.83
N LYS A 22 1.19 1.09 -4.14
CA LYS A 22 0.53 -0.07 -3.55
C LYS A 22 0.16 -1.12 -4.61
N MET A 23 -0.28 -0.69 -5.79
CA MET A 23 -0.62 -1.58 -6.90
C MET A 23 0.60 -2.25 -7.50
N GLU A 24 1.69 -1.50 -7.69
CA GLU A 24 2.97 -2.04 -8.15
C GLU A 24 3.48 -3.13 -7.19
N VAL A 25 3.51 -2.82 -5.89
CA VAL A 25 3.93 -3.77 -4.86
C VAL A 25 3.03 -5.00 -4.84
N ALA A 26 1.70 -4.81 -4.93
CA ALA A 26 0.76 -5.93 -4.96
C ALA A 26 1.04 -6.88 -6.15
N ASN A 27 1.31 -6.31 -7.33
CA ASN A 27 1.66 -7.09 -8.50
C ASN A 27 2.99 -7.84 -8.32
N GLU A 28 4.01 -7.19 -7.75
CA GLU A 28 5.31 -7.82 -7.46
C GLU A 28 5.20 -9.01 -6.51
N VAL A 29 4.29 -8.95 -5.54
CA VAL A 29 4.06 -10.05 -4.59
C VAL A 29 3.08 -11.11 -5.11
N GLY A 30 2.71 -11.04 -6.40
CA GLY A 30 1.87 -12.04 -7.07
C GLY A 30 0.37 -11.86 -6.85
N LEU A 31 -0.08 -10.70 -6.34
CA LEU A 31 -1.49 -10.38 -6.19
C LEU A 31 -1.97 -9.54 -7.39
N SER A 32 -2.50 -10.20 -8.40
CA SER A 32 -3.15 -9.53 -9.53
C SER A 32 -4.48 -8.89 -9.09
N ASN A 33 -4.86 -7.79 -9.76
CA ASN A 33 -6.16 -7.12 -9.56
C ASN A 33 -6.44 -6.64 -8.13
N TYR A 34 -5.40 -6.33 -7.35
CA TYR A 34 -5.51 -5.93 -5.95
C TYR A 34 -6.42 -4.69 -5.71
N ASP A 35 -6.63 -3.81 -6.70
CA ASP A 35 -7.54 -2.67 -6.57
C ASP A 35 -9.01 -3.13 -6.52
N SER A 36 -9.36 -4.10 -7.35
CA SER A 36 -10.73 -4.58 -7.56
C SER A 36 -11.12 -5.71 -6.60
N ILE A 37 -10.15 -6.42 -6.04
CA ILE A 37 -10.40 -7.48 -5.07
C ILE A 37 -10.87 -6.88 -3.74
N ASP A 38 -11.91 -7.47 -3.15
CA ASP A 38 -12.28 -7.20 -1.76
C ASP A 38 -11.15 -7.71 -0.85
N LYS A 39 -10.56 -6.80 -0.09
CA LYS A 39 -9.42 -7.08 0.80
C LYS A 39 -9.83 -8.02 1.94
N GLY A 40 -11.13 -8.17 2.21
CA GLY A 40 -11.67 -9.19 3.13
C GLY A 40 -11.52 -10.63 2.61
N ASN A 41 -11.39 -10.83 1.29
CA ASN A 41 -11.15 -12.16 0.71
C ASN A 41 -9.67 -12.55 0.71
N LEU A 42 -8.77 -11.61 0.97
CA LEU A 42 -7.34 -11.87 1.07
C LEU A 42 -6.99 -12.24 2.51
N THR A 43 -6.01 -13.14 2.66
CA THR A 43 -5.50 -13.49 4.00
C THR A 43 -4.85 -12.26 4.64
N ALA A 44 -4.93 -12.16 5.97
CA ALA A 44 -4.25 -11.10 6.71
C ALA A 44 -2.75 -11.02 6.39
N ARG A 45 -2.11 -12.17 6.16
CA ARG A 45 -0.70 -12.26 5.74
C ARG A 45 -0.46 -11.63 4.36
N GLN A 46 -1.33 -11.86 3.38
CA GLN A 46 -1.20 -11.26 2.05
C GLN A 46 -1.34 -9.74 2.09
N ASN A 47 -2.38 -9.23 2.76
CA ASN A 47 -2.58 -7.79 2.95
C ASN A 47 -1.38 -7.16 3.69
N GLY A 48 -0.89 -7.83 4.74
CA GLY A 48 0.28 -7.40 5.50
C GLY A 48 1.56 -7.39 4.67
N TYR A 49 1.76 -8.37 3.79
CA TYR A 49 2.94 -8.44 2.92
C TYR A 49 2.97 -7.31 1.89
N VAL A 50 1.82 -6.91 1.32
CA VAL A 50 1.72 -5.73 0.44
C VAL A 50 2.09 -4.46 1.22
N GLY A 51 1.48 -4.24 2.38
CA GLY A 51 1.76 -3.05 3.20
C GLY A 51 3.22 -2.96 3.65
N GLY A 52 3.80 -4.08 4.08
CA GLY A 52 5.20 -4.15 4.52
C GLY A 52 6.19 -3.86 3.39
N ASN A 53 5.98 -4.44 2.20
CA ASN A 53 6.83 -4.16 1.04
C ASN A 53 6.67 -2.73 0.54
N MET A 54 5.45 -2.16 0.60
CA MET A 54 5.22 -0.76 0.27
C MET A 54 6.03 0.16 1.19
N THR A 55 6.00 -0.06 2.50
CA THR A 55 6.83 0.70 3.45
C THR A 55 8.32 0.50 3.20
N LYS A 56 8.76 -0.73 2.94
CA LYS A 56 10.17 -1.02 2.65
C LYS A 56 10.68 -0.22 1.44
N LYS A 57 9.92 -0.17 0.34
CA LYS A 57 10.28 0.62 -0.85
C LYS A 57 10.29 2.12 -0.57
N MET A 58 9.33 2.63 0.20
CA MET A 58 9.32 4.05 0.57
C MET A 58 10.56 4.43 1.39
N VAL A 59 10.95 3.57 2.35
CA VAL A 59 12.17 3.76 3.15
C VAL A 59 13.41 3.67 2.27
N GLU A 60 13.50 2.67 1.38
CA GLU A 60 14.64 2.55 0.45
C GLU A 60 14.79 3.78 -0.46
N ALA A 61 13.69 4.29 -1.02
CA ALA A 61 13.70 5.50 -1.84
C ALA A 61 14.18 6.72 -1.04
N TYR A 62 13.73 6.84 0.21
CA TYR A 62 14.19 7.89 1.12
C TYR A 62 15.67 7.75 1.47
N GLU A 63 16.13 6.55 1.86
CA GLU A 63 17.54 6.26 2.14
C GLU A 63 18.44 6.57 0.92
N ASN A 64 17.98 6.25 -0.29
CA ASN A 64 18.70 6.60 -1.53
C ASN A 64 18.77 8.10 -1.77
N SER A 65 17.78 8.88 -1.33
CA SER A 65 17.80 10.35 -1.44
C SER A 65 18.75 11.04 -0.45
N LEU A 66 19.20 10.31 0.58
CA LEU A 66 20.15 10.78 1.59
C LEU A 66 21.62 10.46 1.26
N LYS A 67 21.86 9.66 0.22
CA LYS A 67 23.21 9.38 -0.30
C LYS A 67 23.73 10.55 -1.11
#